data_AF-A0A8M1FTE1-F1
#
_entry.id   AF-A0A8M1FTE1-F1
#
_cell.length_a   1.000
_cell.length_b   1.000
_cell.length_c   1.000
_cell.angle_alpha   90.00
_cell.angle_beta   90.00
_cell.angle_gamma   90.00
#
_symmetry.space_group_name_H-M   'P 1'
#
loop_
_entity.id
_entity.type
_entity.pdbx_description
1 polymer ?
#
loop_
_entity_poly.entity_id
_entity_poly.type
_entity_poly.pdbx_seq_one_letter_code
_entity_poly.pdbx_strand_id
1 'polypeptide(L)'
;MEKFQSVLNLHLKHHSALGYGLVTLLTAGGERVFSAAVFQCPCSTTWNLPYGLVFLLVPALALFLLGYVLNARTWRLLTGCCARGARSRSCGAALRDAVVCAQLSAAAAVAPLTWVSVALLGGAFYECAATGTGPLARRLCRGRDPTCEAQLPLAPCGQAQASDAQALLKELKAQSQVLGWILIAVVIIFLLIFTSVSRCLSPVSFLQLKFWKIYLEQEQQILKTQATEHATELAKENIKCFFEGSHPKEHNTPTIKDWQQISSLYTFNPKEQYYSMLHKYVNRKEKSHSIRSNEGDAVIPVLGFVDTPGMNISPELCPY
;
A
#
# COMPACT_ATOMS: atom_id res chain seq x y z
N MET A 1 -10.31 0.39 -35.83
CA MET A 1 -9.17 0.77 -34.97
C MET A 1 -9.46 1.99 -34.09
N GLU A 2 -10.14 3.03 -34.59
CA GLU A 2 -10.42 4.26 -33.80
C GLU A 2 -11.27 4.03 -32.54
N LYS A 3 -12.29 3.14 -32.60
CA LYS A 3 -13.08 2.80 -31.41
C LYS A 3 -12.24 2.13 -30.31
N PHE A 4 -11.22 1.35 -30.70
CA PHE A 4 -10.31 0.69 -29.77
C PHE A 4 -9.34 1.71 -29.14
N GLN A 5 -8.84 2.67 -29.93
CA GLN A 5 -8.09 3.82 -29.40
C GLN A 5 -8.92 4.69 -28.47
N SER A 6 -10.21 4.92 -28.75
CA SER A 6 -11.10 5.67 -27.87
C SER A 6 -11.36 4.95 -26.55
N VAL A 7 -11.55 3.63 -26.58
CA VAL A 7 -11.67 2.80 -25.36
C VAL A 7 -10.36 2.76 -24.59
N LEU A 8 -9.21 2.61 -25.28
CA LEU A 8 -7.89 2.62 -24.66
C LEU A 8 -7.58 3.98 -24.03
N ASN A 9 -7.92 5.08 -24.70
CA ASN A 9 -7.78 6.43 -24.17
C ASN A 9 -8.70 6.68 -22.97
N LEU A 10 -9.93 6.13 -22.99
CA LEU A 10 -10.83 6.19 -21.83
C LEU A 10 -10.25 5.41 -20.64
N HIS A 11 -9.68 4.22 -20.91
CA HIS A 11 -9.07 3.35 -19.92
C HIS A 11 -7.79 3.97 -19.35
N LEU A 12 -6.95 4.59 -20.17
CA LEU A 12 -5.77 5.35 -19.73
C LEU A 12 -6.17 6.60 -18.93
N LYS A 13 -7.22 7.31 -19.36
CA LYS A 13 -7.73 8.51 -18.67
C LYS A 13 -8.35 8.20 -17.30
N HIS A 14 -8.97 7.04 -17.14
CA HIS A 14 -9.63 6.62 -15.88
C HIS A 14 -8.94 5.43 -15.21
N HIS A 15 -7.68 5.13 -15.56
CA HIS A 15 -6.96 3.95 -15.11
C HIS A 15 -7.00 3.78 -13.58
N SER A 16 -6.85 4.88 -12.83
CA SER A 16 -6.94 4.85 -11.36
C SER A 16 -8.33 4.45 -10.86
N ALA A 17 -9.41 4.98 -11.45
CA ALA A 17 -10.78 4.69 -11.02
C ALA A 17 -11.19 3.25 -11.39
N LEU A 18 -10.80 2.78 -12.57
CA LEU A 18 -11.01 1.41 -13.02
C LEU A 18 -10.21 0.41 -12.16
N GLY A 19 -8.97 0.77 -11.80
CA GLY A 19 -8.15 -0.01 -10.87
C GLY A 19 -8.81 -0.16 -9.50
N TYR A 20 -9.31 0.93 -8.91
CA TYR A 20 -10.03 0.86 -7.63
C TYR A 20 -11.34 0.06 -7.73
N GLY A 21 -12.07 0.19 -8.85
CA GLY A 21 -13.26 -0.61 -9.11
C GLY A 21 -12.95 -2.11 -9.20
N LEU A 22 -11.90 -2.49 -9.93
CA LEU A 22 -11.45 -3.87 -10.05
C LEU A 22 -10.98 -4.44 -8.70
N VAL A 23 -10.20 -3.68 -7.92
CA VAL A 23 -9.76 -4.09 -6.58
C VAL A 23 -10.97 -4.30 -5.66
N THR A 24 -11.98 -3.43 -5.73
CA THR A 24 -13.20 -3.58 -4.94
C THR A 24 -13.97 -4.84 -5.33
N LEU A 25 -14.13 -5.09 -6.65
CA LEU A 25 -14.77 -6.30 -7.17
C LEU A 25 -14.02 -7.57 -6.76
N LEU A 26 -12.69 -7.58 -6.87
CA LEU A 26 -11.85 -8.70 -6.45
C LEU A 26 -11.93 -8.94 -4.94
N THR A 27 -11.98 -7.87 -4.13
CA THR A 27 -12.12 -7.98 -2.67
C THR A 27 -13.48 -8.55 -2.29
N ALA A 28 -14.56 -8.07 -2.91
CA ALA A 28 -15.90 -8.59 -2.69
C ALA A 28 -16.05 -10.05 -3.18
N GLY A 29 -15.51 -10.37 -4.35
CA GLY A 29 -15.49 -11.74 -4.87
C GLY A 29 -14.66 -12.68 -4.01
N GLY A 30 -13.49 -12.23 -3.55
CA GLY A 30 -12.62 -12.96 -2.63
C GLY A 30 -13.31 -13.24 -1.31
N GLU A 31 -13.92 -12.23 -0.68
CA GLU A 31 -14.70 -12.43 0.56
C GLU A 31 -15.80 -13.47 0.35
N ARG A 32 -16.58 -13.38 -0.74
CA ARG A 32 -17.64 -14.36 -1.02
C ARG A 32 -17.12 -15.78 -1.21
N VAL A 33 -15.96 -15.96 -1.82
CA VAL A 33 -15.34 -17.28 -1.95
C VAL A 33 -14.87 -17.79 -0.59
N PHE A 34 -14.18 -16.97 0.21
CA PHE A 34 -13.71 -17.38 1.53
C PHE A 34 -14.87 -17.66 2.51
N SER A 35 -15.92 -16.84 2.50
CA SER A 35 -17.07 -17.00 3.39
C SER A 35 -18.01 -18.13 2.96
N ALA A 36 -18.17 -18.39 1.65
CA ALA A 36 -19.03 -19.48 1.17
C ALA A 36 -18.33 -20.84 1.05
N ALA A 37 -17.02 -20.88 0.76
CA ALA A 37 -16.32 -22.14 0.48
C ALA A 37 -15.43 -22.65 1.62
N VAL A 38 -14.97 -21.79 2.54
CA VAL A 38 -13.95 -22.16 3.55
C VAL A 38 -14.42 -21.90 4.99
N PHE A 39 -15.33 -20.94 5.20
CA PHE A 39 -15.74 -20.57 6.54
C PHE A 39 -16.94 -21.37 7.05
N GLN A 40 -16.69 -22.25 8.03
CA GLN A 40 -17.72 -22.87 8.86
C GLN A 40 -17.39 -22.61 10.33
N CYS A 41 -18.32 -21.99 11.07
CA CYS A 41 -18.10 -21.71 12.49
C CYS A 41 -18.09 -23.05 13.28
N PRO A 42 -17.10 -23.30 14.15
CA PRO A 42 -16.96 -24.60 14.83
C PRO A 42 -18.00 -24.84 15.94
N CYS A 43 -18.81 -23.83 16.28
CA CYS A 43 -19.87 -23.90 17.29
C CYS A 43 -19.41 -24.45 18.65
N SER A 44 -18.25 -23.95 19.09
CA SER A 44 -17.63 -24.26 20.36
C SER A 44 -17.37 -22.97 21.14
N THR A 45 -17.78 -22.96 22.41
CA THR A 45 -17.68 -21.78 23.29
C THR A 45 -16.26 -21.21 23.37
N THR A 46 -15.22 -22.06 23.27
CA THR A 46 -13.82 -21.63 23.36
C THR A 46 -13.20 -21.25 22.01
N TRP A 47 -13.66 -21.89 20.91
CA TRP A 47 -13.04 -21.73 19.59
C TRP A 47 -13.73 -20.70 18.68
N ASN A 48 -15.00 -20.37 18.94
CA ASN A 48 -15.77 -19.42 18.12
C ASN A 48 -15.09 -18.04 18.02
N LEU A 49 -14.59 -17.51 19.14
CA LEU A 49 -13.88 -16.22 19.19
C LEU A 49 -12.58 -16.21 18.39
N PRO A 50 -11.57 -17.06 18.70
CA PRO A 50 -10.31 -17.05 17.96
C PRO A 50 -10.50 -17.41 16.48
N TYR A 51 -11.41 -18.33 16.16
CA TYR A 51 -11.68 -18.72 14.77
C TYR A 51 -12.23 -17.55 13.95
N GLY A 52 -13.29 -16.87 14.44
CA GLY A 52 -13.85 -15.70 13.74
C GLY A 52 -12.85 -14.55 13.60
N LEU A 53 -12.03 -14.29 14.62
CA LEU A 53 -11.01 -13.24 14.58
C LEU A 53 -9.88 -13.54 13.58
N VAL A 54 -9.44 -14.80 13.46
CA VAL A 54 -8.39 -15.18 12.51
C VAL A 54 -8.84 -14.91 11.07
N PHE A 55 -10.04 -15.33 10.69
CA PHE A 55 -10.59 -15.08 9.35
C PHE A 55 -10.86 -13.59 9.07
N LEU A 56 -11.13 -12.80 10.11
CA LEU A 56 -11.28 -11.36 9.98
C LEU A 56 -9.93 -10.64 9.82
N LEU A 57 -8.94 -10.95 10.67
CA LEU A 57 -7.72 -10.15 10.84
C LEU A 57 -6.50 -10.67 10.08
N VAL A 58 -6.35 -11.98 9.87
CA VAL A 58 -5.16 -12.53 9.18
C VAL A 58 -5.09 -12.11 7.71
N PRO A 59 -6.17 -12.18 6.92
CA PRO A 59 -6.14 -11.66 5.55
C PRO A 59 -5.88 -10.15 5.52
N ALA A 60 -6.40 -9.39 6.50
CA ALA A 60 -6.08 -7.97 6.64
C ALA A 60 -4.57 -7.77 6.88
N LEU A 61 -3.96 -8.52 7.80
CA LEU A 61 -2.53 -8.44 8.06
C LEU A 61 -1.70 -8.79 6.81
N ALA A 62 -2.10 -9.84 6.08
CA ALA A 62 -1.44 -10.22 4.83
C ALA A 62 -1.51 -9.10 3.78
N LEU A 63 -2.68 -8.47 3.59
CA LEU A 63 -2.86 -7.32 2.71
C LEU A 63 -2.02 -6.11 3.15
N PHE A 64 -1.93 -5.86 4.45
CA PHE A 64 -1.11 -4.78 5.01
C PHE A 64 0.37 -4.99 4.72
N LEU A 65 0.89 -6.20 4.97
CA LEU A 65 2.28 -6.56 4.68
C LEU A 65 2.58 -6.51 3.18
N LEU A 66 1.65 -6.99 2.35
CA LEU A 66 1.78 -6.89 0.90
C LEU A 66 1.81 -5.43 0.44
N GLY A 67 1.01 -4.55 1.04
CA GLY A 67 1.04 -3.11 0.79
C GLY A 67 2.40 -2.48 1.06
N TYR A 68 3.12 -2.94 2.08
CA TYR A 68 4.50 -2.53 2.34
C TYR A 68 5.49 -3.05 1.30
N VAL A 69 5.39 -4.34 0.96
CA VAL A 69 6.28 -5.04 0.01
C VAL A 69 6.15 -4.46 -1.40
N LEU A 70 4.95 -4.12 -1.84
CA LEU A 70 4.72 -3.58 -3.18
C LEU A 70 5.07 -2.09 -3.29
N ASN A 71 5.27 -1.39 -2.17
CA ASN A 71 5.57 0.03 -2.18
C ASN A 71 7.08 0.28 -2.30
N ALA A 72 7.52 0.76 -3.46
CA ALA A 72 8.91 1.09 -3.74
C ALA A 72 9.53 2.10 -2.75
N ARG A 73 8.72 3.00 -2.18
CA ARG A 73 9.19 3.98 -1.20
C ARG A 73 9.62 3.30 0.12
N THR A 74 9.02 2.15 0.45
CA THR A 74 9.49 1.26 1.55
C THR A 74 10.92 0.80 1.28
N TRP A 75 11.20 0.31 0.07
CA TRP A 75 12.53 -0.18 -0.30
C TRP A 75 13.56 0.93 -0.38
N ARG A 76 13.20 2.13 -0.84
CA ARG A 76 14.09 3.30 -0.80
C ARG A 76 14.50 3.69 0.62
N LEU A 77 13.60 3.52 1.60
CA LEU A 77 13.90 3.76 3.01
C LEU A 77 14.78 2.66 3.60
N LEU A 78 14.51 1.39 3.29
CA LEU A 78 15.19 0.24 3.92
C LEU A 78 16.54 -0.10 3.26
N THR A 79 16.69 0.11 1.95
CA THR A 79 17.90 -0.28 1.20
C THR A 79 19.07 0.60 1.62
N GLY A 80 20.15 -0.01 2.13
CA GLY A 80 21.34 0.69 2.60
C GLY A 80 21.32 1.12 4.07
N CYS A 81 20.21 0.91 4.81
CA CYS A 81 20.13 1.23 6.24
C CYS A 81 20.99 0.32 7.13
N CYS A 82 21.30 -0.90 6.68
CA CYS A 82 22.12 -1.88 7.41
C CYS A 82 23.60 -1.89 6.99
N ALA A 83 24.02 -1.04 6.05
CA ALA A 83 25.43 -0.90 5.69
C ALA A 83 26.18 -0.16 6.82
N ARG A 84 27.24 -0.78 7.35
CA ARG A 84 28.10 -0.25 8.43
C ARG A 84 28.48 1.22 8.16
N GLY A 85 27.94 2.15 8.95
CA GLY A 85 28.33 3.57 8.89
C GLY A 85 27.25 4.63 9.11
N ALA A 86 25.99 4.25 9.40
CA ALA A 86 24.92 5.22 9.67
C ALA A 86 25.16 5.94 11.02
N ARG A 87 25.87 7.06 10.95
CA ARG A 87 26.12 8.02 12.03
C ARG A 87 24.82 8.47 12.71
N SER A 88 24.94 8.81 14.00
CA SER A 88 23.99 9.54 14.83
C SER A 88 23.00 10.38 14.00
N ARG A 89 21.77 9.88 13.85
CA ARG A 89 20.70 10.61 13.15
C ARG A 89 20.31 11.80 14.04
N SER A 90 20.47 13.01 13.51
CA SER A 90 19.91 14.22 14.12
C SER A 90 18.40 14.03 14.38
N CYS A 91 17.87 14.64 15.44
CA CYS A 91 16.45 14.61 15.80
C CYS A 91 15.53 14.95 14.60
N GLY A 92 15.98 15.87 13.73
CA GLY A 92 15.25 16.23 12.50
C GLY A 92 15.15 15.11 11.46
N ALA A 93 16.14 14.22 11.39
CA ALA A 93 16.10 13.05 10.51
C ALA A 93 15.14 11.97 11.05
N ALA A 94 15.08 11.77 12.36
CA ALA A 94 14.16 10.83 12.98
C ALA A 94 12.70 11.23 12.82
N LEU A 95 12.37 12.52 12.99
CA LEU A 95 11.03 13.05 12.78
C LEU A 95 10.58 12.89 11.32
N ARG A 96 11.49 13.14 10.38
CA ARG A 96 11.25 12.98 8.94
C ARG A 96 10.97 11.53 8.56
N ASP A 97 11.77 10.59 9.08
CA ASP A 97 11.57 9.16 8.86
C ASP A 97 10.22 8.69 9.44
N ALA A 98 9.85 9.19 10.62
CA ALA A 98 8.55 8.89 11.23
C ALA A 98 7.36 9.39 10.37
N VAL A 99 7.46 10.60 9.79
CA VAL A 99 6.43 11.14 8.90
C VAL A 99 6.32 10.31 7.61
N VAL A 100 7.44 9.87 7.04
CA VAL A 100 7.46 8.99 5.86
C VAL A 100 6.84 7.63 6.18
N CYS A 101 7.20 7.03 7.32
CA CYS A 101 6.62 5.77 7.80
C CYS A 101 5.10 5.89 8.05
N ALA A 102 4.63 7.01 8.62
CA ALA A 102 3.20 7.24 8.82
C ALA A 102 2.45 7.34 7.48
N GLN A 103 3.02 8.00 6.47
CA GLN A 103 2.43 8.07 5.13
C GLN A 103 2.40 6.70 4.43
N LEU A 104 3.49 5.93 4.54
CA LEU A 104 3.57 4.56 4.03
C LEU A 104 2.52 3.67 4.69
N SER A 105 2.41 3.74 6.02
CA SER A 105 1.41 3.01 6.81
C SER A 105 -0.01 3.35 6.37
N ALA A 106 -0.31 4.65 6.23
CA ALA A 106 -1.65 5.11 5.83
C ALA A 106 -2.04 4.62 4.43
N ALA A 107 -1.09 4.62 3.48
CA ALA A 107 -1.31 4.08 2.15
C ALA A 107 -1.47 2.55 2.15
N ALA A 108 -0.64 1.82 2.90
CA ALA A 108 -0.72 0.38 3.02
C ALA A 108 -1.98 -0.11 3.77
N ALA A 109 -2.55 0.74 4.64
CA ALA A 109 -3.74 0.43 5.43
C ALA A 109 -5.06 0.47 4.64
N VAL A 110 -5.08 0.98 3.40
CA VAL A 110 -6.32 1.07 2.61
C VAL A 110 -6.91 -0.32 2.33
N ALA A 111 -6.12 -1.22 1.74
CA ALA A 111 -6.55 -2.58 1.42
C ALA A 111 -7.06 -3.39 2.64
N PRO A 112 -6.36 -3.45 3.79
CA PRO A 112 -6.86 -4.17 4.96
C PRO A 112 -8.13 -3.55 5.55
N LEU A 113 -8.25 -2.22 5.57
CA LEU A 113 -9.48 -1.57 6.04
C LEU A 113 -10.67 -1.86 5.12
N THR A 114 -10.45 -1.92 3.80
CA THR A 114 -11.46 -2.36 2.83
C THR A 114 -11.86 -3.80 3.08
N TRP A 115 -10.91 -4.72 3.27
CA TRP A 115 -11.20 -6.12 3.59
C TRP A 115 -12.06 -6.25 4.85
N VAL A 116 -11.63 -5.63 5.96
CA VAL A 116 -12.37 -5.69 7.24
C VAL A 116 -13.78 -5.12 7.08
N SER A 117 -13.94 -4.03 6.33
CA SER A 117 -15.25 -3.45 6.05
C SER A 117 -16.16 -4.42 5.29
N VAL A 118 -15.66 -5.05 4.22
CA VAL A 118 -16.42 -6.02 3.41
C VAL A 118 -16.78 -7.26 4.23
N ALA A 119 -15.82 -7.79 5.00
CA ALA A 119 -16.03 -8.93 5.89
C ALA A 119 -17.08 -8.65 6.98
N LEU A 120 -17.08 -7.44 7.55
CA LEU A 120 -18.10 -7.00 8.51
C LEU A 120 -19.49 -6.88 7.87
N LEU A 121 -19.58 -6.43 6.61
CA LEU A 121 -20.85 -6.39 5.89
C LEU A 121 -21.42 -7.80 5.61
N GLY A 122 -20.54 -8.79 5.39
CA GLY A 122 -20.92 -10.21 5.27
C GLY A 122 -21.47 -10.78 6.59
N GLY A 123 -20.91 -10.35 7.72
CA GLY A 123 -21.41 -10.64 9.07
C GLY A 123 -20.99 -11.99 9.65
N ALA A 124 -20.67 -12.99 8.81
CA ALA A 124 -20.39 -14.35 9.26
C ALA A 124 -19.22 -14.46 10.25
N PHE A 125 -18.11 -13.75 10.00
CA PHE A 125 -16.94 -13.79 10.90
C PHE A 125 -17.23 -13.11 12.24
N TYR A 126 -17.97 -12.00 12.21
CA TYR A 126 -18.37 -11.27 13.41
C TYR A 126 -19.37 -12.06 14.24
N GLU A 127 -20.40 -12.65 13.62
CA GLU A 127 -21.39 -13.51 14.27
C GLU A 127 -20.69 -14.66 15.01
N CYS A 128 -19.77 -15.37 14.34
CA CYS A 128 -18.99 -16.44 14.95
C CYS A 128 -18.13 -15.92 16.12
N ALA A 129 -17.38 -14.83 15.94
CA ALA A 129 -16.52 -14.29 16.99
C ALA A 129 -17.32 -13.79 18.22
N ALA A 130 -18.43 -13.10 17.97
CA ALA A 130 -19.29 -12.51 18.99
C ALA A 130 -19.92 -13.57 19.89
N THR A 131 -20.38 -14.69 19.33
CA THR A 131 -20.99 -15.79 20.10
C THR A 131 -20.01 -16.47 21.06
N GLY A 132 -18.70 -16.45 20.76
CA GLY A 132 -17.64 -16.94 21.66
C GLY A 132 -17.21 -15.94 22.74
N THR A 133 -17.78 -14.73 22.77
CA THR A 133 -17.35 -13.65 23.67
C THR A 133 -18.19 -13.63 24.95
N GLY A 134 -17.67 -14.17 26.05
CA GLY A 134 -18.40 -14.30 27.33
C GLY A 134 -19.04 -13.00 27.88
N PRO A 135 -18.36 -11.83 27.88
CA PRO A 135 -18.98 -10.57 28.31
C PRO A 135 -20.12 -10.10 27.40
N LEU A 136 -20.01 -10.34 26.09
CA LEU A 136 -21.02 -9.97 25.10
C LEU A 136 -22.23 -10.90 25.21
N ALA A 137 -22.00 -12.21 25.39
CA ALA A 137 -23.02 -13.20 25.65
C ALA A 137 -23.88 -12.85 26.88
N ARG A 138 -23.23 -12.52 28.01
CA ARG A 138 -23.91 -12.06 29.24
C ARG A 138 -24.78 -10.81 29.02
N ARG A 139 -24.33 -9.88 28.18
CA ARG A 139 -25.09 -8.66 27.86
C ARG A 139 -26.31 -8.97 26.99
N LEU A 140 -26.15 -9.82 25.98
CA LEU A 140 -27.20 -10.20 25.04
C LEU A 140 -28.27 -11.11 25.67
N CYS A 141 -27.85 -11.99 26.59
CA CYS A 141 -28.73 -12.90 27.31
C CYS A 141 -29.33 -12.30 28.60
N ARG A 142 -29.08 -11.02 28.90
CA ARG A 142 -29.58 -10.39 30.13
C ARG A 142 -31.11 -10.36 30.15
N GLY A 143 -31.70 -11.05 31.13
CA GLY A 143 -33.16 -11.14 31.29
C GLY A 143 -33.84 -12.18 30.37
N ARG A 144 -33.06 -13.08 29.75
CA ARG A 144 -33.55 -14.21 28.96
C ARG A 144 -33.41 -15.53 29.72
N ASP A 145 -33.79 -16.63 29.06
CA ASP A 145 -33.67 -17.98 29.57
C ASP A 145 -32.24 -18.29 30.07
N PRO A 146 -32.08 -18.99 31.21
CA PRO A 146 -30.77 -19.33 31.78
C PRO A 146 -29.90 -20.19 30.85
N THR A 147 -30.47 -20.87 29.86
CA THR A 147 -29.72 -21.66 28.86
C THR A 147 -29.19 -20.82 27.69
N CYS A 148 -29.55 -19.53 27.61
CA CYS A 148 -29.16 -18.63 26.52
C CYS A 148 -27.64 -18.56 26.32
N GLU A 149 -26.87 -18.41 27.41
CA GLU A 149 -25.40 -18.32 27.32
C GLU A 149 -24.76 -19.61 26.82
N ALA A 150 -25.33 -20.76 27.20
CA ALA A 150 -24.84 -22.07 26.75
C ALA A 150 -25.23 -22.35 25.30
N GLN A 151 -26.38 -21.85 24.82
CA GLN A 151 -26.89 -22.09 23.48
C GLN A 151 -26.38 -21.08 22.43
N LEU A 152 -25.98 -19.88 22.84
CA LEU A 152 -25.52 -18.82 21.93
C LEU A 152 -24.34 -19.24 21.03
N PRO A 153 -23.29 -19.96 21.52
CA PRO A 153 -22.20 -20.46 20.68
C PRO A 153 -22.63 -21.47 19.61
N LEU A 154 -23.75 -22.17 19.81
CA LEU A 154 -24.30 -23.18 18.89
C LEU A 154 -25.22 -22.58 17.82
N ALA A 155 -25.68 -21.35 18.03
CA ALA A 155 -26.62 -20.67 17.15
C ALA A 155 -26.12 -20.56 15.69
N PRO A 156 -24.85 -20.20 15.40
CA PRO A 156 -24.36 -20.08 14.02
C PRO A 156 -24.48 -21.36 13.18
N CYS A 157 -24.52 -22.54 13.82
CA CYS A 157 -24.67 -23.83 13.16
C CYS A 157 -26.13 -24.28 13.01
N GLY A 158 -27.10 -23.49 13.47
CA GLY A 158 -28.51 -23.87 13.48
C GLY A 158 -28.86 -24.99 14.48
N GLN A 159 -27.95 -25.31 15.40
CA GLN A 159 -28.13 -26.38 16.41
C GLN A 159 -28.82 -25.89 17.69
N ALA A 160 -29.05 -24.58 17.84
CA ALA A 160 -29.76 -24.02 18.98
C ALA A 160 -31.27 -24.28 18.87
N GLN A 161 -31.89 -24.85 19.91
CA GLN A 161 -33.32 -25.14 19.97
C GLN A 161 -34.21 -23.89 20.19
N ALA A 162 -33.64 -22.75 20.58
CA ALA A 162 -34.40 -21.54 20.90
C ALA A 162 -34.57 -20.59 19.69
N SER A 163 -35.82 -20.19 19.42
CA SER A 163 -36.16 -19.07 18.52
C SER A 163 -35.42 -17.78 18.88
N ASP A 164 -35.15 -17.59 20.18
CA ASP A 164 -34.40 -16.48 20.73
C ASP A 164 -32.94 -16.42 20.25
N ALA A 165 -32.27 -17.57 20.09
CA ALA A 165 -30.89 -17.63 19.64
C ALA A 165 -30.74 -17.15 18.18
N GLN A 166 -31.70 -17.49 17.33
CA GLN A 166 -31.75 -16.99 15.94
C GLN A 166 -32.04 -15.49 15.88
N ALA A 167 -32.89 -14.97 16.78
CA ALA A 167 -33.12 -13.53 16.89
C ALA A 167 -31.84 -12.78 17.32
N LEU A 168 -31.06 -13.35 18.24
CA LEU A 168 -29.76 -12.80 18.67
C LEU A 168 -28.72 -12.80 17.54
N LEU A 169 -28.72 -13.81 16.67
CA LEU A 169 -27.84 -13.79 15.48
C LEU A 169 -28.20 -12.67 14.50
N LYS A 170 -29.50 -12.39 14.30
CA LYS A 170 -29.93 -11.27 13.45
C LYS A 170 -29.48 -9.93 14.04
N GLU A 171 -29.55 -9.78 15.36
CA GLU A 171 -29.01 -8.61 16.07
C GLU A 171 -27.49 -8.48 15.87
N LEU A 172 -26.73 -9.57 16.06
CA LEU A 172 -25.28 -9.58 15.83
C LEU A 172 -24.92 -9.27 14.37
N LYS A 173 -25.69 -9.78 13.41
CA LYS A 173 -25.52 -9.48 11.99
C LYS A 173 -25.75 -7.99 11.71
N ALA A 174 -26.81 -7.41 12.27
CA ALA A 174 -27.10 -5.99 12.14
C ALA A 174 -25.97 -5.14 12.77
N GLN A 175 -25.49 -5.51 13.96
CA GLN A 175 -24.34 -4.86 14.60
C GLN A 175 -23.08 -4.92 13.72
N SER A 176 -22.79 -6.07 13.13
CA SER A 176 -21.68 -6.23 12.19
C SER A 176 -21.80 -5.31 10.98
N GLN A 177 -22.99 -5.25 10.36
CA GLN A 177 -23.22 -4.41 9.19
C GLN A 177 -23.13 -2.92 9.51
N VAL A 178 -23.69 -2.49 10.65
CA VAL A 178 -23.57 -1.11 11.13
C VAL A 178 -22.12 -0.75 11.40
N LEU A 179 -21.34 -1.62 12.06
CA LEU A 179 -19.90 -1.42 12.27
C LEU A 179 -19.14 -1.34 10.94
N GLY A 180 -19.49 -2.17 9.96
CA GLY A 180 -18.92 -2.12 8.61
C GLY A 180 -19.17 -0.78 7.92
N TRP A 181 -20.40 -0.27 7.95
CA TRP A 181 -20.74 1.04 7.38
C TRP A 181 -20.09 2.21 8.11
N ILE A 182 -20.03 2.17 9.44
CA ILE A 182 -19.33 3.17 10.25
C ILE A 182 -17.84 3.20 9.87
N LEU A 183 -17.20 2.02 9.75
CA LEU A 183 -15.80 1.92 9.38
C LEU A 183 -15.56 2.53 7.99
N ILE A 184 -16.40 2.21 7.00
CA ILE A 184 -16.32 2.80 5.65
C ILE A 184 -16.41 4.33 5.71
N ALA A 185 -17.39 4.86 6.44
CA ALA A 185 -17.57 6.31 6.58
C ALA A 185 -16.34 6.98 7.22
N VAL A 186 -15.81 6.42 8.31
CA VAL A 186 -14.61 6.93 8.98
C VAL A 186 -13.40 6.92 8.04
N VAL A 187 -13.19 5.84 7.29
CA VAL A 187 -12.07 5.73 6.35
C VAL A 187 -12.18 6.77 5.23
N ILE A 188 -13.38 6.94 4.64
CA ILE A 188 -13.60 7.94 3.58
C ILE A 188 -13.36 9.36 4.11
N ILE A 189 -13.91 9.69 5.28
CA ILE A 189 -13.73 11.01 5.90
C ILE A 189 -12.24 11.26 6.19
N PHE A 190 -11.54 10.27 6.75
CA PHE A 190 -10.12 10.38 7.03
C PHE A 190 -9.30 10.60 5.75
N LEU A 191 -9.56 9.83 4.68
CA LEU A 191 -8.89 9.99 3.39
C LEU A 191 -9.15 11.37 2.76
N LEU A 192 -10.38 11.87 2.86
CA LEU A 192 -10.75 13.20 2.38
C LEU A 192 -10.02 14.30 3.14
N ILE A 193 -10.01 14.24 4.48
CA ILE A 193 -9.31 15.21 5.33
C ILE A 193 -7.80 15.15 5.05
N PHE A 194 -7.21 13.96 5.09
CA PHE A 194 -5.77 13.76 4.86
C PHE A 194 -5.35 14.28 3.49
N THR A 195 -6.11 13.96 2.44
CA THR A 195 -5.82 14.43 1.09
C THR A 195 -5.99 15.95 0.99
N SER A 196 -7.07 16.51 1.53
CA SER A 196 -7.35 17.94 1.46
C SER A 196 -6.30 18.76 2.20
N VAL A 197 -5.94 18.37 3.42
CA VAL A 197 -4.88 19.01 4.22
C VAL A 197 -3.54 18.89 3.52
N SER A 198 -3.17 17.69 3.04
CA SER A 198 -1.90 17.49 2.32
C SER A 198 -1.79 18.34 1.06
N ARG A 199 -2.90 18.57 0.36
CA ARG A 199 -2.96 19.43 -0.83
C ARG A 199 -2.95 20.91 -0.46
N CYS A 200 -3.64 21.32 0.59
CA CYS A 200 -3.69 22.71 1.06
C CYS A 200 -2.35 23.19 1.60
N LEU A 201 -1.60 22.31 2.28
CA LEU A 201 -0.26 22.60 2.81
C LEU A 201 0.85 22.41 1.76
N SER A 202 0.50 22.15 0.50
CA SER A 202 1.48 22.04 -0.59
C SER A 202 2.10 23.41 -0.89
N PRO A 203 3.43 23.55 -0.88
CA PRO A 203 4.08 24.82 -1.24
C PRO A 203 4.09 25.07 -2.76
N VAL A 204 3.72 24.07 -3.56
CA VAL A 204 3.70 24.14 -5.03
C VAL A 204 2.27 24.24 -5.56
N SER A 205 2.11 25.02 -6.63
CA SER A 205 0.84 25.20 -7.33
C SER A 205 0.36 23.90 -7.99
N PHE A 206 -0.95 23.79 -8.19
CA PHE A 206 -1.58 22.63 -8.82
C PHE A 206 -1.02 22.32 -10.22
N LEU A 207 -0.80 23.34 -11.05
CA LEU A 207 -0.29 23.15 -12.41
C LEU A 207 1.18 22.69 -12.40
N GLN A 208 1.98 23.26 -11.50
CA GLN A 208 3.36 22.85 -11.29
C GLN A 208 3.44 21.39 -10.81
N LEU A 209 2.54 20.96 -9.92
CA LEU A 209 2.46 19.58 -9.46
C LEU A 209 2.09 18.61 -10.60
N LYS A 210 1.20 19.01 -11.52
CA LYS A 210 0.89 18.23 -12.72
C LYS A 210 2.09 18.08 -13.63
N PHE A 211 2.77 19.20 -13.94
CA PHE A 211 4.00 19.19 -14.72
C PHE A 211 5.05 18.29 -14.08
N TRP A 212 5.21 18.36 -12.77
CA TRP A 212 6.17 17.54 -12.02
C TRP A 212 5.91 16.04 -12.20
N LYS A 213 4.65 15.60 -12.13
CA LYS A 213 4.30 14.19 -12.39
C LYS A 213 4.68 13.76 -13.81
N ILE A 214 4.41 14.60 -14.80
CA ILE A 214 4.78 14.34 -16.20
C ILE A 214 6.30 14.25 -16.34
N TYR A 215 7.04 15.18 -15.75
CA TYR A 215 8.50 15.18 -15.76
C TYR A 215 9.07 13.87 -15.21
N LEU A 216 8.58 13.39 -14.07
CA LEU A 216 9.08 12.15 -13.46
C LEU A 216 8.74 10.91 -14.27
N GLU A 217 7.57 10.86 -14.88
CA GLU A 217 7.19 9.76 -15.76
C GLU A 217 8.12 9.69 -16.98
N GLN A 218 8.43 10.83 -17.59
CA GLN A 218 9.37 10.92 -18.70
C GLN A 218 10.81 10.60 -18.26
N GLU A 219 11.26 11.13 -17.11
CA GLU A 219 12.59 10.84 -16.56
C GLU A 219 12.78 9.32 -16.34
N GLN A 220 11.78 8.63 -15.80
CA GLN A 220 11.84 7.18 -15.59
C GLN A 220 11.88 6.38 -16.89
N GLN A 221 11.08 6.78 -17.89
CA GLN A 221 11.10 6.14 -19.21
C GLN A 221 12.47 6.31 -19.87
N ILE A 222 13.00 7.53 -19.90
CA ILE A 222 14.31 7.84 -20.50
C ILE A 222 15.43 7.09 -19.75
N LEU A 223 15.41 7.11 -18.42
CA LEU A 223 16.40 6.39 -17.61
C LEU A 223 16.38 4.89 -17.88
N LYS A 224 15.20 4.27 -18.00
CA LYS A 224 15.08 2.84 -18.31
C LYS A 224 15.66 2.53 -19.68
N THR A 225 15.33 3.31 -20.70
CA THR A 225 15.85 3.11 -22.06
C THR A 225 17.37 3.25 -22.09
N GLN A 226 17.91 4.36 -21.58
CA GLN A 226 19.35 4.63 -21.57
C GLN A 226 20.14 3.62 -20.73
N ALA A 227 19.61 3.20 -19.58
CA ALA A 227 20.24 2.17 -18.75
C ALA A 227 20.27 0.81 -19.47
N THR A 228 19.23 0.47 -20.22
CA THR A 228 19.14 -0.79 -20.98
C THR A 228 20.13 -0.79 -22.14
N GLU A 229 20.21 0.30 -22.89
CA GLU A 229 21.18 0.49 -23.98
C GLU A 229 22.61 0.36 -23.44
N HIS A 230 22.94 1.11 -22.38
CA HIS A 230 24.27 1.09 -21.78
C HIS A 230 24.66 -0.30 -21.22
N ALA A 231 23.73 -0.98 -20.53
CA ALA A 231 23.96 -2.33 -20.03
C ALA A 231 24.19 -3.35 -21.18
N THR A 232 23.48 -3.18 -22.29
CA THR A 232 23.61 -4.04 -23.47
C THR A 232 24.97 -3.85 -24.15
N GLU A 233 25.42 -2.60 -24.32
CA GLU A 233 26.74 -2.30 -24.88
C GLU A 233 27.87 -2.84 -24.01
N LEU A 234 27.78 -2.61 -22.69
CA LEU A 234 28.75 -3.11 -21.73
C LEU A 234 28.83 -4.66 -21.73
N ALA A 235 27.68 -5.34 -21.80
CA ALA A 235 27.63 -6.79 -21.88
C ALA A 235 28.26 -7.31 -23.19
N LYS A 236 27.95 -6.68 -24.33
CA LYS A 236 28.50 -7.04 -25.64
C LYS A 236 30.03 -6.93 -25.67
N GLU A 237 30.59 -5.81 -25.19
CA GLU A 237 32.04 -5.61 -25.17
C GLU A 237 32.73 -6.63 -24.26
N ASN A 238 32.19 -6.87 -23.05
CA ASN A 238 32.77 -7.83 -22.11
C ASN A 238 32.77 -9.26 -22.66
N ILE A 239 31.66 -9.69 -23.29
CA ILE A 239 31.55 -11.02 -23.91
C ILE A 239 32.53 -11.13 -25.08
N LYS A 240 32.64 -10.10 -25.92
CA LYS A 240 33.57 -10.06 -27.03
C LYS A 240 35.02 -10.19 -26.57
N CYS A 241 35.44 -9.39 -25.59
CA CYS A 241 36.79 -9.46 -25.03
C CYS A 241 37.10 -10.82 -24.38
N PHE A 242 36.12 -11.45 -23.72
CA PHE A 242 36.26 -12.79 -23.16
C PHE A 242 36.57 -13.85 -24.22
N PHE A 243 35.84 -13.85 -25.34
CA PHE A 243 36.07 -14.82 -26.42
C PHE A 243 37.31 -14.53 -27.26
N GLU A 244 37.69 -13.25 -27.42
CA GLU A 244 38.88 -12.84 -28.17
C GLU A 244 40.17 -12.87 -27.33
N GLY A 245 40.07 -13.07 -26.01
CA GLY A 245 41.23 -13.03 -25.10
C GLY A 245 41.86 -11.64 -24.98
N SER A 246 41.11 -10.58 -25.28
CA SER A 246 41.56 -9.18 -25.28
C SER A 246 41.15 -8.46 -23.98
N HIS A 247 41.84 -7.36 -23.65
CA HIS A 247 41.45 -6.54 -22.50
C HIS A 247 40.26 -5.63 -22.85
N PRO A 248 39.28 -5.48 -21.94
CA PRO A 248 38.12 -4.62 -22.16
C PRO A 248 38.51 -3.14 -22.22
N LYS A 249 37.80 -2.38 -23.03
CA LYS A 249 37.92 -0.91 -23.02
C LYS A 249 37.31 -0.34 -21.74
N GLU A 250 37.90 0.74 -21.24
CA GLU A 250 37.39 1.42 -20.06
C GLU A 250 36.04 2.09 -20.39
N HIS A 251 34.95 1.53 -19.86
CA HIS A 251 33.62 2.11 -19.96
C HIS A 251 33.27 2.83 -18.66
N ASN A 252 32.91 4.11 -18.78
CA ASN A 252 32.58 4.97 -17.66
C ASN A 252 31.17 4.66 -17.14
N THR A 253 31.05 3.65 -16.28
CA THR A 253 29.85 3.44 -15.47
C THR A 253 29.86 4.36 -14.25
N PRO A 254 28.72 4.97 -13.87
CA PRO A 254 28.65 5.76 -12.64
C PRO A 254 29.07 4.96 -11.41
N THR A 255 29.72 5.61 -10.44
CA THR A 255 30.23 4.91 -9.26
C THR A 255 29.10 4.50 -8.33
N ILE A 256 29.36 3.54 -7.43
CA ILE A 256 28.40 3.10 -6.41
C ILE A 256 27.89 4.29 -5.57
N LYS A 257 28.76 5.27 -5.28
CA LYS A 257 28.37 6.47 -4.51
C LYS A 257 27.37 7.33 -5.28
N ASP A 258 27.53 7.44 -6.59
CA ASP A 258 26.62 8.22 -7.45
C ASP A 258 25.23 7.57 -7.49
N TRP A 259 25.18 6.24 -7.63
CA TRP A 259 23.94 5.46 -7.58
C TRP A 259 23.22 5.59 -6.23
N GLN A 260 23.95 5.52 -5.12
CA GLN A 260 23.38 5.70 -3.78
C GLN A 260 22.80 7.11 -3.60
N GLN A 261 23.46 8.11 -4.17
CA GLN A 261 23.06 9.51 -4.02
C GLN A 261 21.74 9.82 -4.74
N ILE A 262 21.55 9.33 -5.97
CA ILE A 262 20.31 9.51 -6.72
C ILE A 262 19.15 8.65 -6.19
N SER A 263 19.45 7.59 -5.43
CA SER A 263 18.46 6.67 -4.83
C SER A 263 17.91 7.16 -3.48
N SER A 264 18.45 8.25 -2.94
CA SER A 264 17.99 8.82 -1.67
C SER A 264 16.57 9.40 -1.76
N LEU A 265 15.89 9.50 -0.61
CA LEU A 265 14.53 10.06 -0.54
C LEU A 265 14.53 11.53 -0.98
N TYR A 266 13.53 11.91 -1.77
CA TYR A 266 13.39 13.26 -2.26
C TYR A 266 13.11 14.27 -1.12
N THR A 267 13.85 15.37 -1.13
CA THR A 267 13.67 16.51 -0.21
C THR A 267 13.42 17.77 -1.01
N PHE A 268 12.33 18.48 -0.71
CA PHE A 268 12.00 19.74 -1.37
C PHE A 268 12.73 20.91 -0.73
N ASN A 269 13.27 21.80 -1.55
CA ASN A 269 13.82 23.08 -1.12
C ASN A 269 13.12 24.23 -1.89
N PRO A 270 12.53 25.23 -1.21
CA PRO A 270 11.88 26.36 -1.88
C PRO A 270 12.86 27.24 -2.69
N LYS A 271 14.13 27.29 -2.30
CA LYS A 271 15.16 28.14 -2.91
C LYS A 271 15.78 27.53 -4.16
N GLU A 272 15.72 26.20 -4.28
CA GLU A 272 16.30 25.44 -5.40
C GLU A 272 15.25 24.47 -5.95
N GLN A 273 14.66 24.80 -7.09
CA GLN A 273 13.58 24.01 -7.69
C GLN A 273 14.13 22.82 -8.48
N TYR A 274 14.38 21.71 -7.78
CA TYR A 274 14.66 20.42 -8.42
C TYR A 274 13.41 19.54 -8.43
N TYR A 275 13.28 18.70 -9.46
CA TYR A 275 12.11 17.82 -9.63
C TYR A 275 12.40 16.36 -9.28
N SER A 276 13.67 15.98 -9.15
CA SER A 276 14.07 14.63 -8.75
C SER A 276 15.44 14.69 -8.07
N MET A 277 15.84 13.60 -7.43
CA MET A 277 17.18 13.50 -6.88
C MET A 277 18.25 13.38 -7.95
N LEU A 278 17.92 12.80 -9.12
CA LEU A 278 18.79 12.81 -10.29
C LEU A 278 18.98 14.25 -10.80
N HIS A 279 17.91 15.02 -10.96
CA HIS A 279 17.97 16.43 -11.34
C HIS A 279 18.80 17.25 -10.34
N LYS A 280 18.60 17.05 -9.03
CA LYS A 280 19.41 17.68 -7.97
C LYS A 280 20.89 17.28 -8.05
N TYR A 281 21.18 16.03 -8.43
CA TYR A 281 22.54 15.51 -8.55
C TYR A 281 23.32 16.17 -9.70
N VAL A 282 22.73 16.27 -10.90
CA VAL A 282 23.43 16.83 -12.08
C VAL A 282 23.68 18.33 -11.98
N ASN A 283 22.77 19.09 -11.34
CA ASN A 283 22.85 20.55 -11.25
C ASN A 283 23.67 21.08 -10.07
N ARG A 284 24.37 20.20 -9.35
CA ARG A 284 25.18 20.59 -8.20
C ARG A 284 26.53 21.17 -8.62
N LYS A 285 26.91 22.31 -8.02
CA LYS A 285 28.19 22.99 -8.28
C LYS A 285 29.43 22.24 -7.75
N GLU A 286 29.29 21.38 -6.74
CA GLU A 286 30.39 20.57 -6.16
C GLU A 286 30.03 19.08 -6.10
N LYS A 287 30.83 18.23 -6.75
CA LYS A 287 30.65 16.76 -6.80
C LYS A 287 31.27 15.99 -5.62
N SER A 288 32.01 16.65 -4.73
CA SER A 288 32.89 16.00 -3.72
C SER A 288 32.21 15.57 -2.41
N HIS A 289 31.00 16.05 -2.12
CA HIS A 289 30.28 15.74 -0.88
C HIS A 289 28.97 14.98 -1.17
N SER A 290 28.48 14.14 -0.25
CA SER A 290 27.14 13.55 -0.34
C SER A 290 26.08 14.64 -0.50
N ILE A 291 24.89 14.37 -1.06
CA ILE A 291 23.76 15.33 -0.97
C ILE A 291 23.48 15.53 0.52
N ARG A 292 24.01 16.62 1.08
CA ARG A 292 23.74 17.02 2.45
C ARG A 292 22.36 17.66 2.43
N SER A 293 21.56 17.35 3.47
CA SER A 293 20.35 18.12 3.74
C SER A 293 20.77 19.57 3.90
N ASN A 294 20.34 20.43 2.98
CA ASN A 294 20.58 21.86 3.08
C ASN A 294 19.56 22.47 4.06
N GLU A 295 19.87 23.64 4.60
CA GLU A 295 18.95 24.38 5.46
C GLU A 295 17.69 24.76 4.66
N GLY A 296 16.53 24.24 5.08
CA GLY A 296 15.25 24.38 4.38
C GLY A 296 14.76 23.13 3.62
N ASP A 297 15.53 22.04 3.58
CA ASP A 297 15.10 20.77 2.98
C ASP A 297 13.99 20.11 3.83
N ALA A 298 12.81 19.93 3.25
CA ALA A 298 11.66 19.32 3.92
C ALA A 298 11.08 18.13 3.13
N VAL A 299 10.59 17.11 3.84
CA VAL A 299 9.74 16.07 3.25
C VAL A 299 8.32 16.55 3.26
N ILE A 300 7.74 16.69 2.08
CA ILE A 300 6.40 17.21 1.91
C ILE A 300 5.47 16.07 1.52
N PRO A 301 4.39 15.80 2.29
CA PRO A 301 3.48 14.68 2.06
C PRO A 301 2.97 14.61 0.62
N VAL A 302 2.60 15.75 0.03
CA VAL A 302 2.09 15.83 -1.34
C VAL A 302 3.13 15.46 -2.40
N LEU A 303 4.42 15.52 -2.09
CA LEU A 303 5.53 15.19 -2.98
C LEU A 303 6.04 13.74 -2.79
N GLY A 304 5.37 12.93 -1.96
CA GLY A 304 5.76 11.54 -1.75
C GLY A 304 5.73 10.66 -3.01
N PHE A 305 5.02 11.09 -4.06
CA PHE A 305 4.99 10.40 -5.36
C PHE A 305 6.33 10.43 -6.11
N VAL A 306 7.22 11.38 -5.78
CA VAL A 306 8.56 11.47 -6.40
C VAL A 306 9.39 10.21 -6.12
N ASP A 307 9.13 9.58 -4.97
CA ASP A 307 9.83 8.37 -4.53
C ASP A 307 9.16 7.06 -4.97
N THR A 308 7.98 7.14 -5.58
CA THR A 308 7.26 5.97 -6.09
C THR A 308 7.53 5.85 -7.59
N PRO A 309 8.29 4.84 -8.06
CA PRO A 309 8.38 4.53 -9.46
C PRO A 309 6.98 4.20 -9.98
N GLY A 310 6.67 4.68 -11.19
CA GLY A 310 5.45 4.27 -11.88
C GLY A 310 5.49 2.75 -12.01
N MET A 311 4.59 2.04 -11.32
CA MET A 311 4.35 0.62 -11.54
C MET A 311 3.65 0.46 -12.90
N ASN A 312 4.34 0.75 -14.00
CA ASN A 312 3.96 0.24 -15.30
C ASN A 312 4.59 -1.15 -15.43
N ILE A 313 3.93 -2.14 -14.82
CA ILE A 313 4.01 -3.52 -15.28
C ILE A 313 3.13 -3.57 -16.53
N SER A 314 3.66 -3.09 -17.66
CA SER A 314 3.12 -3.51 -18.94
C SER A 314 3.70 -4.90 -19.20
N PRO A 315 2.88 -5.96 -19.32
CA PRO A 315 3.35 -7.18 -19.96
C PRO A 315 3.69 -6.77 -21.40
N GLU A 316 4.98 -6.83 -21.76
CA GLU A 316 5.36 -6.77 -23.17
C GLU A 316 4.72 -7.98 -23.85
N LEU A 317 3.64 -7.72 -24.60
CA LEU A 317 3.14 -8.66 -25.57
C LEU A 317 4.20 -8.68 -26.69
N CYS A 318 5.01 -9.74 -26.73
CA CYS A 318 5.89 -10.01 -27.86
C CYS A 318 5.06 -10.01 -29.16
N PRO A 319 5.39 -9.18 -30.16
CA PRO A 319 4.89 -9.38 -31.50
C PRO A 319 5.67 -10.54 -32.14
N TYR A 320 4.97 -11.65 -32.41
CA TYR A 320 5.34 -12.54 -33.51
C TYR A 320 4.95 -11.87 -34.84
#